data_AF-A0A4U1EEA5-F1
#
_entry.id   AF-A0A4U1EEA5-F1
#
_cell.length_a   1.000
_cell.length_b   1.000
_cell.length_c   1.000
_cell.angle_alpha   90.00
_cell.angle_beta   90.00
_cell.angle_gamma   90.00
#
_symmetry.space_group_name_H-M   'P 1'
#
loop_
_entity.id
_entity.type
_entity.pdbx_description
1 polymer ?
#
loop_
_entity_poly.entity_id
_entity_poly.type
_entity_poly.pdbx_seq_one_letter_code
_entity_poly.pdbx_strand_id
1 'polypeptide(L)'
;MMKNAADSYFSLLQGFINSLDESTQESKLRYIQNFRWTDTLQGQVPSAQQDAVFELISMGFNVALWYTKYASRLAGKENITEDEAKEVHRSLKIAAGIFKHLKESHIPKLITPAEKGRDLEARLIEAYIIQCQAEAQEVTIARAIELKHAPVLIAALAYETANFYQKAVYAKAEALCKEYGETKGPGPTVKPSGHLFFRKLGNLVKNTLEKCQRENGFIYFQKVPTEAPQLELKAVYGLVEPVPFEFPPTSVHWTPETLAAFDLTQRPKDDSAKPKPEEVVKPVKEPDIKPQKDTGCYIS
;
A
#
# COMPACT_ATOMS: atom_id res chain seq x y z
N MET A 1 -0.08 -16.22 9.17
CA MET A 1 0.03 -17.08 7.96
C MET A 1 0.86 -16.41 6.88
N MET A 2 0.51 -15.20 6.41
CA MET A 2 1.27 -14.49 5.37
C MET A 2 2.75 -14.28 5.70
N LYS A 3 3.07 -13.78 6.91
CA LYS A 3 4.45 -13.57 7.35
C LYS A 3 5.32 -14.82 7.24
N ASN A 4 4.84 -15.98 7.70
CA ASN A 4 5.64 -17.21 7.67
C ASN A 4 5.95 -17.66 6.23
N ALA A 5 4.98 -17.54 5.32
CA ALA A 5 5.18 -17.86 3.91
C ALA A 5 6.17 -16.89 3.25
N ALA A 6 6.01 -15.59 3.51
CA ALA A 6 6.92 -14.56 3.04
C ALA A 6 8.35 -14.77 3.56
N ASP A 7 8.51 -15.03 4.87
CA ASP A 7 9.82 -15.26 5.48
C ASP A 7 10.50 -16.51 4.90
N SER A 8 9.74 -17.58 4.67
CA SER A 8 10.26 -18.82 4.06
C SER A 8 10.73 -18.59 2.63
N TYR A 9 9.98 -17.82 1.84
CA TYR A 9 10.35 -17.48 0.46
C TYR A 9 11.56 -16.55 0.41
N PHE A 10 11.51 -15.42 1.13
CA PHE A 10 12.54 -14.39 1.09
C PHE A 10 13.87 -14.86 1.68
N SER A 11 13.87 -15.72 2.70
CA SER A 11 15.12 -16.27 3.24
C SER A 11 15.85 -17.14 2.22
N LEU A 12 15.11 -17.91 1.39
CA LEU A 12 15.71 -18.70 0.31
C LEU A 12 16.13 -17.81 -0.88
N LEU A 13 15.27 -16.88 -1.31
CA LEU A 13 15.58 -15.98 -2.43
C LEU A 13 16.83 -15.14 -2.18
N GLN A 14 17.10 -14.76 -0.93
CA GLN A 14 18.29 -13.99 -0.58
C GLN A 14 19.61 -14.69 -0.86
N GLY A 15 19.66 -16.03 -0.97
CA GLY A 15 20.89 -16.70 -1.43
C GLY A 15 21.20 -16.45 -2.92
N PHE A 16 20.23 -15.95 -3.69
CA PHE A 16 20.48 -15.45 -5.04
C PHE A 16 21.04 -14.03 -5.05
N ILE A 17 21.04 -13.32 -3.92
CA ILE A 17 21.36 -11.89 -3.86
C ILE A 17 22.61 -11.66 -3.00
N ASN A 18 22.59 -12.14 -1.77
CA ASN A 18 23.62 -11.92 -0.77
C ASN A 18 24.72 -12.98 -0.89
N SER A 19 25.98 -12.59 -0.67
CA SER A 19 27.06 -13.56 -0.47
C SER A 19 26.92 -14.27 0.88
N LEU A 20 27.44 -15.50 0.96
CA LEU A 20 27.44 -16.31 2.18
C LEU A 20 28.57 -15.95 3.16
N ASP A 21 29.61 -15.25 2.69
CA ASP A 21 30.79 -14.87 3.46
C ASP A 21 30.74 -13.43 3.99
N GLU A 22 29.57 -12.79 3.94
CA GLU A 22 29.34 -11.37 4.31
C GLU A 22 30.27 -10.37 3.60
N SER A 23 30.95 -10.79 2.51
CA SER A 23 31.69 -9.86 1.67
C SER A 23 30.72 -8.90 0.97
N THR A 24 31.22 -7.73 0.55
CA THR A 24 30.44 -6.77 -0.25
C THR A 24 30.11 -7.29 -1.65
N GLN A 25 30.39 -8.56 -1.94
CA GLN A 25 30.13 -9.18 -3.24
C GLN A 25 28.69 -9.69 -3.31
N GLU A 26 28.13 -9.64 -4.51
CA GLU A 26 26.81 -10.15 -4.82
C GLU A 26 26.90 -11.67 -5.07
N SER A 27 25.81 -12.40 -4.81
CA SER A 27 25.76 -13.82 -5.16
C SER A 27 25.91 -14.02 -6.67
N LYS A 28 26.70 -15.02 -7.07
CA LYS A 28 26.86 -15.42 -8.48
C LYS A 28 25.54 -15.80 -9.17
N LEU A 29 24.49 -16.04 -8.40
CA LEU A 29 23.18 -16.46 -8.88
C LEU A 29 22.22 -15.30 -9.16
N ARG A 30 22.57 -14.05 -8.87
CA ARG A 30 21.65 -12.89 -9.00
C ARG A 30 20.96 -12.81 -10.37
N TYR A 31 21.71 -13.09 -11.42
CA TYR A 31 21.24 -13.00 -12.81
C TYR A 31 20.95 -14.38 -13.43
N ILE A 32 20.74 -15.43 -12.63
CA ILE A 32 20.51 -16.79 -13.17
C ILE A 32 19.11 -16.97 -13.76
N GLN A 33 18.11 -16.29 -13.20
CA GLN A 33 16.70 -16.50 -13.52
C GLN A 33 16.05 -15.22 -14.02
N ASN A 34 15.22 -15.34 -15.06
CA ASN A 34 14.36 -14.27 -15.53
C ASN A 34 13.03 -14.29 -14.76
N PHE A 35 12.66 -13.15 -14.18
CA PHE A 35 11.42 -12.99 -13.42
C PHE A 35 10.48 -12.04 -14.16
N ARG A 36 9.18 -12.31 -14.09
CA ARG A 36 8.15 -11.57 -14.83
C ARG A 36 7.00 -11.19 -13.90
N TRP A 37 6.66 -9.92 -13.88
CA TRP A 37 5.61 -9.35 -13.03
C TRP A 37 4.70 -8.41 -13.82
N THR A 38 3.43 -8.34 -13.43
CA THR A 38 2.52 -7.27 -13.82
C THR A 38 2.57 -6.15 -12.79
N ASP A 39 2.05 -4.98 -13.15
CA ASP A 39 2.01 -3.80 -12.28
C ASP A 39 0.58 -3.32 -12.06
N THR A 40 0.32 -2.71 -10.91
CA THR A 40 -1.02 -2.27 -10.48
C THR A 40 -1.73 -1.36 -11.50
N LEU A 41 -0.97 -0.52 -12.21
CA LEU A 41 -1.51 0.43 -13.19
C LEU A 41 -1.34 0.02 -14.66
N GLN A 42 -0.66 -1.09 -14.94
CA GLN A 42 -0.36 -1.51 -16.33
C GLN A 42 -1.29 -2.63 -16.83
N GLY A 43 -2.32 -2.96 -16.06
CA GLY A 43 -3.29 -4.00 -16.42
C GLY A 43 -2.62 -5.36 -16.59
N GLN A 44 -2.71 -5.93 -17.78
CA GLN A 44 -2.17 -7.26 -18.09
C GLN A 44 -0.80 -7.22 -18.78
N VAL A 45 -0.19 -6.04 -18.94
CA VAL A 45 1.10 -5.88 -19.61
C VAL A 45 2.22 -6.16 -18.61
N PRO A 46 2.93 -7.31 -18.70
CA PRO A 46 4.00 -7.61 -17.77
C PRO A 46 5.29 -6.83 -18.11
N SER A 47 6.20 -6.77 -17.14
CA SER A 47 7.62 -6.46 -17.31
C SER A 47 8.45 -7.64 -16.82
N ALA A 48 9.65 -7.82 -17.37
CA ALA A 48 10.55 -8.89 -16.97
C ALA A 48 11.98 -8.38 -16.81
N GLN A 49 12.65 -8.85 -15.75
CA GLN A 49 14.07 -8.61 -15.54
C GLN A 49 14.75 -9.91 -15.09
N GLN A 50 15.94 -10.14 -15.62
CA GLN A 50 16.81 -11.23 -15.19
C GLN A 50 17.65 -10.79 -13.99
N ASP A 51 16.98 -10.46 -12.88
CA ASP A 51 17.59 -10.00 -11.64
C ASP A 51 16.78 -10.50 -10.44
N ALA A 52 17.40 -11.24 -9.52
CA ALA A 52 16.76 -11.71 -8.28
C ALA A 52 16.37 -10.56 -7.33
N VAL A 53 17.04 -9.40 -7.40
CA VAL A 53 16.61 -8.20 -6.66
C VAL A 53 15.28 -7.69 -7.19
N PHE A 54 15.04 -7.75 -8.50
CA PHE A 54 13.74 -7.40 -9.09
C PHE A 54 12.63 -8.32 -8.59
N GLU A 55 12.89 -9.63 -8.47
CA GLU A 55 11.95 -10.57 -7.84
C GLU A 55 11.68 -10.23 -6.37
N LEU A 56 12.73 -9.98 -5.58
CA LEU A 56 12.61 -9.66 -4.16
C LEU A 56 11.70 -8.44 -3.93
N ILE A 57 11.92 -7.40 -4.72
CA ILE A 57 11.16 -6.15 -4.62
C ILE A 57 9.73 -6.35 -5.11
N SER A 58 9.52 -6.98 -6.28
CA SER A 58 8.19 -7.18 -6.85
C SER A 58 7.32 -8.06 -5.94
N MET A 59 7.87 -9.15 -5.42
CA MET A 59 7.15 -9.99 -4.45
C MET A 59 6.94 -9.24 -3.14
N GLY A 60 7.95 -8.52 -2.61
CA GLY A 60 7.80 -7.70 -1.41
C GLY A 60 6.70 -6.64 -1.54
N PHE A 61 6.60 -6.01 -2.71
CA PHE A 61 5.55 -5.06 -3.05
C PHE A 61 4.17 -5.74 -2.99
N ASN A 62 4.05 -6.95 -3.54
CA ASN A 62 2.81 -7.71 -3.50
C ASN A 62 2.45 -8.19 -2.07
N VAL A 63 3.44 -8.47 -1.20
CA VAL A 63 3.19 -8.71 0.23
C VAL A 63 2.62 -7.46 0.89
N ALA A 64 3.13 -6.28 0.57
CA ALA A 64 2.58 -5.01 1.07
C ALA A 64 1.14 -4.80 0.58
N LEU A 65 0.86 -5.03 -0.71
CA LEU A 65 -0.50 -5.00 -1.27
C LEU A 65 -1.44 -6.01 -0.59
N TRP A 66 -0.95 -7.20 -0.24
CA TRP A 66 -1.74 -8.16 0.52
C TRP A 66 -2.18 -7.59 1.87
N TYR A 67 -1.29 -6.88 2.58
CA TYR A 67 -1.63 -6.23 3.84
C TYR A 67 -2.68 -5.11 3.66
N THR A 68 -2.61 -4.30 2.60
CA THR A 68 -3.62 -3.27 2.31
C THR A 68 -4.97 -3.88 1.94
N LYS A 69 -4.98 -4.96 1.15
CA LYS A 69 -6.18 -5.74 0.82
C LYS A 69 -6.80 -6.40 2.04
N TYR A 70 -5.97 -6.98 2.91
CA TYR A 70 -6.43 -7.59 4.15
C TYR A 70 -7.06 -6.54 5.09
N ALA A 71 -6.41 -5.37 5.21
CA ALA A 71 -6.93 -4.24 5.97
C ALA A 71 -8.26 -3.72 5.41
N SER A 72 -8.34 -3.44 4.10
CA SER A 72 -9.58 -2.95 3.47
C SER A 72 -10.73 -3.94 3.60
N ARG A 73 -10.48 -5.24 3.39
CA ARG A 73 -11.48 -6.30 3.59
C ARG A 73 -11.99 -6.36 5.03
N LEU A 74 -11.13 -6.18 6.03
CA LEU A 74 -11.55 -6.11 7.44
C LEU A 74 -12.34 -4.84 7.74
N ALA A 75 -11.85 -3.68 7.27
CA ALA A 75 -12.47 -2.37 7.43
C ALA A 75 -13.87 -2.28 6.78
N GLY A 76 -14.09 -3.05 5.72
CA GLY A 76 -15.36 -3.12 5.00
C GLY A 76 -16.48 -3.86 5.74
N LYS A 77 -16.21 -4.57 6.83
CA LYS A 77 -17.23 -5.32 7.59
C LYS A 77 -18.19 -4.36 8.30
N GLU A 78 -19.50 -4.63 8.22
CA GLU A 78 -20.52 -3.82 8.90
C GLU A 78 -20.36 -3.79 10.42
N ASN A 79 -19.90 -4.91 10.99
CA ASN A 79 -19.74 -5.15 12.42
C ASN A 79 -18.28 -5.38 12.82
N ILE A 80 -17.38 -4.50 12.37
CA ILE A 80 -15.96 -4.56 12.76
C ILE A 80 -15.80 -4.46 14.28
N THR A 81 -15.02 -5.38 14.85
CA THR A 81 -14.68 -5.39 16.27
C THR A 81 -13.48 -4.48 16.58
N GLU A 82 -13.25 -4.13 17.84
CA GLU A 82 -12.10 -3.30 18.23
C GLU A 82 -10.76 -3.97 17.84
N ASP A 83 -10.65 -5.28 18.02
CA ASP A 83 -9.42 -6.02 17.69
C ASP A 83 -9.20 -6.09 16.17
N GLU A 84 -10.27 -6.21 15.38
CA GLU A 84 -10.15 -6.11 13.92
C GLU A 84 -9.76 -4.70 13.47
N ALA A 85 -10.27 -3.64 14.11
CA ALA A 85 -9.85 -2.27 13.81
C ALA A 85 -8.37 -2.04 14.14
N LYS A 86 -7.87 -2.59 15.27
CA LYS A 86 -6.43 -2.61 15.58
C LYS A 86 -5.64 -3.34 14.50
N GLU A 87 -6.17 -4.43 13.99
CA GLU A 87 -5.52 -5.23 12.94
C GLU A 87 -5.50 -4.50 11.59
N VAL A 88 -6.55 -3.76 11.22
CA VAL A 88 -6.58 -2.84 10.06
C VAL A 88 -5.45 -1.82 10.20
N HIS A 89 -5.42 -1.10 11.33
CA HIS A 89 -4.41 -0.09 11.62
C HIS A 89 -2.99 -0.67 11.56
N ARG A 90 -2.77 -1.84 12.19
CA ARG A 90 -1.46 -2.52 12.17
C ARG A 90 -1.06 -2.94 10.77
N SER A 91 -1.97 -3.52 9.99
CA SER A 91 -1.70 -4.04 8.64
C SER A 91 -1.27 -2.92 7.68
N LEU A 92 -1.97 -1.78 7.71
CA LEU A 92 -1.63 -0.62 6.89
C LEU A 92 -0.25 -0.03 7.25
N LYS A 93 0.08 0.03 8.55
CA LYS A 93 1.40 0.46 9.00
C LYS A 93 2.53 -0.49 8.58
N ILE A 94 2.26 -1.79 8.57
CA ILE A 94 3.20 -2.80 8.05
C ILE A 94 3.38 -2.63 6.54
N ALA A 95 2.30 -2.45 5.78
CA ALA A 95 2.39 -2.19 4.34
C ALA A 95 3.22 -0.94 4.02
N ALA A 96 2.95 0.18 4.70
CA ALA A 96 3.74 1.41 4.58
C ALA A 96 5.22 1.16 4.86
N GLY A 97 5.52 0.35 5.88
CA GLY A 97 6.85 -0.07 6.27
C GLY A 97 7.60 -0.84 5.20
N ILE A 98 6.93 -1.83 4.61
CA ILE A 98 7.47 -2.64 3.52
C ILE A 98 7.76 -1.75 2.30
N PHE A 99 6.79 -0.94 1.84
CA PHE A 99 7.01 -0.04 0.71
C PHE A 99 8.17 0.93 0.96
N LYS A 100 8.27 1.50 2.16
CA LYS A 100 9.37 2.39 2.54
C LYS A 100 10.73 1.67 2.48
N HIS A 101 10.82 0.47 3.06
CA HIS A 101 12.04 -0.32 3.02
C HIS A 101 12.47 -0.68 1.59
N LEU A 102 11.51 -1.10 0.75
CA LEU A 102 11.77 -1.38 -0.66
C LEU A 102 12.31 -0.15 -1.39
N LYS A 103 11.64 1.01 -1.22
CA LYS A 103 12.03 2.29 -1.83
C LYS A 103 13.44 2.72 -1.43
N GLU A 104 13.75 2.68 -0.14
CA GLU A 104 15.00 3.24 0.40
C GLU A 104 16.18 2.28 0.25
N SER A 105 15.96 0.97 0.41
CA SER A 105 17.06 -0.01 0.57
C SER A 105 17.27 -0.95 -0.62
N HIS A 106 16.28 -1.14 -1.50
CA HIS A 106 16.34 -2.17 -2.55
C HIS A 106 16.15 -1.64 -3.96
N ILE A 107 15.19 -0.74 -4.20
CA ILE A 107 14.99 -0.11 -5.52
C ILE A 107 16.27 0.54 -6.06
N PRO A 108 17.09 1.25 -5.25
CA PRO A 108 18.37 1.80 -5.73
C PRO A 108 19.40 0.76 -6.20
N LYS A 109 19.22 -0.52 -5.87
CA LYS A 109 20.11 -1.63 -6.25
C LYS A 109 19.74 -2.24 -7.60
N LEU A 110 18.61 -1.87 -8.19
CA LEU A 110 18.21 -2.34 -9.51
C LEU A 110 19.16 -1.80 -10.58
N ILE A 111 19.73 -2.70 -11.40
CA ILE A 111 20.56 -2.29 -12.54
C ILE A 111 19.71 -1.61 -13.60
N THR A 112 18.54 -2.21 -13.89
CA THR A 112 17.58 -1.66 -14.84
C THR A 112 16.46 -0.97 -14.06
N PRO A 113 16.39 0.38 -14.11
CA PRO A 113 15.33 1.10 -13.42
C PRO A 113 13.97 0.74 -14.02
N ALA A 114 12.94 0.80 -13.19
CA ALA A 114 11.58 0.55 -13.64
C ALA A 114 11.11 1.63 -14.62
N GLU A 115 10.32 1.22 -15.61
CA GLU A 115 9.70 2.13 -16.58
C GLU A 115 8.69 3.06 -15.90
N LYS A 116 8.37 4.17 -16.57
CA LYS A 116 7.37 5.11 -16.06
C LYS A 116 6.00 4.43 -15.91
N GLY A 117 5.34 4.64 -14.78
CA GLY A 117 4.01 4.08 -14.50
C GLY A 117 4.01 2.63 -13.98
N ARG A 118 5.19 2.03 -13.77
CA ARG A 118 5.38 0.73 -13.10
C ARG A 118 5.41 0.91 -11.58
N ASP A 119 5.16 -0.17 -10.86
CA ASP A 119 5.05 -0.16 -9.39
C ASP A 119 6.33 0.25 -8.68
N LEU A 120 7.47 -0.14 -9.26
CA LEU A 120 8.80 0.13 -8.70
C LEU A 120 9.33 1.53 -9.07
N GLU A 121 8.54 2.36 -9.74
CA GLU A 121 8.88 3.76 -9.96
C GLU A 121 8.71 4.55 -8.64
N ALA A 122 9.68 5.43 -8.33
CA ALA A 122 9.72 6.21 -7.09
C ALA A 122 8.41 6.96 -6.75
N ARG A 123 7.68 7.43 -7.76
CA ARG A 123 6.41 8.15 -7.57
C ARG A 123 5.29 7.25 -7.07
N LEU A 124 5.21 6.03 -7.61
CA LEU A 124 4.11 5.12 -7.31
C LEU A 124 4.27 4.52 -5.93
N ILE A 125 5.47 4.02 -5.62
CA ILE A 125 5.77 3.48 -4.30
C ILE A 125 5.64 4.54 -3.20
N GLU A 126 6.01 5.81 -3.47
CA GLU A 126 5.79 6.90 -2.52
C GLU A 126 4.32 7.17 -2.26
N ALA A 127 3.50 7.16 -3.31
CA ALA A 127 2.06 7.31 -3.18
C ALA A 127 1.45 6.19 -2.31
N TYR A 128 1.90 4.94 -2.48
CA TYR A 128 1.48 3.82 -1.64
C TYR A 128 1.88 3.98 -0.17
N ILE A 129 3.08 4.46 0.13
CA ILE A 129 3.52 4.73 1.52
C ILE A 129 2.58 5.75 2.17
N ILE A 130 2.36 6.89 1.51
CA ILE A 130 1.53 7.98 2.04
C ILE A 130 0.07 7.54 2.16
N GLN A 131 -0.46 6.81 1.17
CA GLN A 131 -1.82 6.28 1.20
C GLN A 131 -2.02 5.34 2.40
N CYS A 132 -1.10 4.40 2.63
CA CYS A 132 -1.19 3.49 3.78
C CYS A 132 -1.18 4.24 5.12
N GLN A 133 -0.37 5.30 5.23
CA GLN A 133 -0.36 6.16 6.42
C GLN A 133 -1.68 6.90 6.59
N ALA A 134 -2.24 7.48 5.52
CA ALA A 134 -3.50 8.19 5.54
C ALA A 134 -4.68 7.28 5.95
N GLU A 135 -4.78 6.10 5.35
CA GLU A 135 -5.82 5.11 5.68
C GLU A 135 -5.71 4.63 7.14
N ALA A 136 -4.49 4.43 7.65
CA ALA A 136 -4.28 4.11 9.07
C ALA A 136 -4.63 5.30 9.98
N GLN A 137 -4.40 6.53 9.52
CA GLN A 137 -4.75 7.75 10.25
C GLN A 137 -6.27 7.88 10.41
N GLU A 138 -7.07 7.45 9.43
CA GLU A 138 -8.53 7.38 9.55
C GLU A 138 -8.99 6.46 10.68
N VAL A 139 -8.35 5.29 10.83
CA VAL A 139 -8.64 4.38 11.95
C VAL A 139 -8.30 5.03 13.29
N THR A 140 -7.20 5.81 13.33
CA THR A 140 -6.79 6.55 14.52
C THR A 140 -7.80 7.65 14.88
N ILE A 141 -8.34 8.37 13.89
CA ILE A 141 -9.40 9.37 14.10
C ILE A 141 -10.66 8.71 14.65
N ALA A 142 -11.10 7.60 14.05
CA ALA A 142 -12.28 6.87 14.50
C ALA A 142 -12.14 6.44 15.96
N ARG A 143 -10.97 5.91 16.35
CA ARG A 143 -10.69 5.55 17.74
C ARG A 143 -10.60 6.77 18.66
N ALA A 144 -10.04 7.89 18.21
CA ALA A 144 -9.95 9.11 19.00
C ALA A 144 -11.34 9.68 19.34
N ILE A 145 -12.28 9.60 18.38
CA ILE A 145 -13.70 9.95 18.58
C ILE A 145 -14.35 9.01 19.59
N GLU A 146 -14.14 7.69 19.45
CA GLU A 146 -14.71 6.67 20.34
C GLU A 146 -14.25 6.85 21.80
N LEU A 147 -12.96 7.12 21.99
CA LEU A 147 -12.36 7.39 23.30
C LEU A 147 -12.66 8.82 23.82
N LYS A 148 -13.49 9.59 23.10
CA LYS A 148 -13.92 10.94 23.49
C LYS A 148 -12.77 11.90 23.75
N HIS A 149 -11.70 11.81 22.96
CA HIS A 149 -10.61 12.79 23.01
C HIS A 149 -11.10 14.22 22.68
N ALA A 150 -10.29 15.22 23.04
CA ALA A 150 -10.61 16.61 22.80
C ALA A 150 -10.87 16.88 21.30
N PRO A 151 -11.93 17.63 20.94
CA PRO A 151 -12.26 17.94 19.54
C PRO A 151 -11.10 18.59 18.76
N VAL A 152 -10.27 19.39 19.44
CA VAL A 152 -9.07 20.02 18.86
C VAL A 152 -8.08 18.96 18.36
N LEU A 153 -7.85 17.89 19.12
CA LEU A 153 -6.98 16.79 18.69
C LEU A 153 -7.58 16.05 17.49
N ILE A 154 -8.89 15.77 17.53
CA ILE A 154 -9.60 15.09 16.43
C ILE A 154 -9.52 15.94 15.14
N ALA A 155 -9.72 17.25 15.25
CA ALA A 155 -9.59 18.18 14.12
C ALA A 155 -8.16 18.22 13.57
N ALA A 156 -7.15 18.22 14.44
CA ALA A 156 -5.75 18.19 14.02
C ALA A 156 -5.40 16.87 13.31
N LEU A 157 -5.85 15.71 13.82
CA LEU A 157 -5.67 14.42 13.16
C LEU A 157 -6.36 14.38 11.79
N ALA A 158 -7.58 14.89 11.68
CA ALA A 158 -8.31 14.97 10.41
C ALA A 158 -7.61 15.90 9.40
N TYR A 159 -7.08 17.03 9.86
CA TYR A 159 -6.33 17.96 9.02
C TYR A 159 -5.03 17.33 8.49
N GLU A 160 -4.27 16.65 9.35
CA GLU A 160 -3.05 15.94 8.92
C GLU A 160 -3.36 14.77 7.97
N THR A 161 -4.48 14.08 8.17
CA THR A 161 -4.95 13.03 7.23
C THR A 161 -5.27 13.61 5.86
N ALA A 162 -5.96 14.76 5.82
CA ALA A 162 -6.21 15.48 4.58
C ALA A 162 -4.90 15.90 3.90
N ASN A 163 -3.90 16.37 4.66
CA ASN A 163 -2.58 16.68 4.14
C ASN A 163 -1.84 15.45 3.59
N PHE A 164 -1.98 14.27 4.21
CA PHE A 164 -1.44 13.03 3.65
C PHE A 164 -2.08 12.69 2.32
N TYR A 165 -3.40 12.65 2.24
CA TYR A 165 -4.09 12.40 0.97
C TYR A 165 -3.74 13.46 -0.07
N GLN A 166 -3.72 14.73 0.32
CA GLN A 166 -3.27 15.81 -0.55
C GLN A 166 -1.85 15.57 -1.04
N LYS A 167 -0.90 15.14 -0.22
CA LYS A 167 0.48 14.79 -0.65
C LYS A 167 0.54 13.58 -1.58
N ALA A 168 -0.22 12.52 -1.30
CA ALA A 168 -0.34 11.34 -2.18
C ALA A 168 -0.88 11.74 -3.56
N VAL A 169 -1.79 12.71 -3.57
CA VAL A 169 -2.49 13.29 -4.72
C VAL A 169 -1.61 14.36 -5.41
N TYR A 170 -0.80 15.12 -4.68
CA TYR A 170 -0.12 16.33 -5.17
C TYR A 170 0.98 16.08 -6.19
N ALA A 171 1.46 14.85 -6.34
CA ALA A 171 2.45 14.57 -7.37
C ALA A 171 1.89 14.65 -8.80
N LYS A 172 0.54 14.62 -9.01
CA LYS A 172 -0.11 14.82 -10.34
C LYS A 172 -1.67 14.80 -10.38
N ALA A 173 -2.38 14.85 -9.26
CA ALA A 173 -3.77 14.40 -9.22
C ALA A 173 -4.83 15.28 -9.89
N GLU A 174 -4.58 16.55 -10.22
CA GLU A 174 -5.61 17.31 -10.94
C GLU A 174 -5.81 16.76 -12.37
N ALA A 175 -4.73 16.31 -13.00
CA ALA A 175 -4.78 15.64 -14.31
C ALA A 175 -5.18 14.16 -14.18
N LEU A 176 -4.62 13.45 -13.20
CA LEU A 176 -4.87 12.01 -13.02
C LEU A 176 -6.25 11.68 -12.43
N CYS A 177 -6.92 12.54 -11.64
CA CYS A 177 -8.26 12.23 -11.13
C CYS A 177 -9.35 12.21 -12.21
N LYS A 178 -9.20 13.03 -13.26
CA LYS A 178 -10.09 12.98 -14.44
C LYS A 178 -9.82 11.72 -15.25
N GLU A 179 -8.55 11.36 -15.44
CA GLU A 179 -8.16 10.11 -16.11
C GLU A 179 -8.55 8.88 -15.28
N TYR A 180 -8.36 8.85 -13.96
CA TYR A 180 -8.62 7.70 -13.08
C TYR A 180 -10.12 7.34 -13.01
N GLY A 181 -11.00 8.35 -13.01
CA GLY A 181 -12.45 8.13 -13.11
C GLY A 181 -12.91 7.61 -14.48
N GLU A 182 -12.11 7.84 -15.52
CA GLU A 182 -12.35 7.38 -16.90
C GLU A 182 -11.55 6.11 -17.25
N THR A 183 -10.52 5.77 -16.46
CA THR A 183 -9.68 4.60 -16.70
C THR A 183 -10.47 3.33 -16.44
N LYS A 184 -10.64 2.55 -17.50
CA LYS A 184 -11.11 1.16 -17.41
C LYS A 184 -9.93 0.28 -16.99
N GLY A 185 -9.59 0.31 -15.71
CA GLY A 185 -8.66 -0.64 -15.11
C GLY A 185 -9.33 -2.00 -14.81
N PRO A 186 -8.54 -3.03 -14.44
CA PRO A 186 -9.08 -4.31 -13.98
C PRO A 186 -9.80 -4.22 -12.62
N GLY A 187 -9.65 -3.11 -11.89
CA GLY A 187 -10.36 -2.85 -10.64
C GLY A 187 -11.87 -2.59 -10.84
N PRO A 188 -12.73 -2.94 -9.86
CA PRO A 188 -14.17 -2.75 -9.97
C PRO A 188 -14.54 -1.27 -9.89
N THR A 189 -15.58 -0.87 -10.62
CA THR A 189 -16.16 0.47 -10.50
C THR A 189 -16.88 0.62 -9.16
N VAL A 190 -16.35 1.45 -8.26
CA VAL A 190 -16.91 1.71 -6.91
C VAL A 190 -17.71 3.02 -6.91
N LYS A 191 -18.73 3.13 -6.04
CA LYS A 191 -19.46 4.39 -5.76
C LYS A 191 -19.22 4.84 -4.30
N PRO A 192 -18.09 5.51 -4.00
CA PRO A 192 -17.68 5.85 -2.64
C PRO A 192 -18.68 6.74 -1.89
N SER A 193 -19.43 7.59 -2.60
CA SER A 193 -20.46 8.46 -2.02
C SER A 193 -21.62 7.70 -1.35
N GLY A 194 -21.83 6.43 -1.73
CA GLY A 194 -22.82 5.55 -1.11
C GLY A 194 -22.33 4.85 0.16
N HIS A 195 -21.03 4.91 0.46
CA HIS A 195 -20.43 4.12 1.54
C HIS A 195 -20.81 4.66 2.92
N LEU A 196 -20.89 3.75 3.91
CA LEU A 196 -21.32 4.06 5.27
C LEU A 196 -20.48 5.18 5.93
N PHE A 197 -19.18 5.25 5.62
CA PHE A 197 -18.30 6.32 6.06
C PHE A 197 -18.79 7.71 5.63
N PHE A 198 -19.01 7.92 4.33
CA PHE A 198 -19.48 9.20 3.79
C PHE A 198 -20.88 9.57 4.29
N ARG A 199 -21.77 8.59 4.45
CA ARG A 199 -23.12 8.82 5.01
C ARG A 199 -23.05 9.24 6.49
N LYS A 200 -22.19 8.61 7.30
CA LYS A 200 -21.98 8.98 8.71
C LYS A 200 -21.35 10.36 8.84
N LEU A 201 -20.34 10.69 8.05
CA LEU A 201 -19.71 12.01 8.05
C LEU A 201 -20.69 13.11 7.66
N GLY A 202 -21.47 12.90 6.59
CA GLY A 202 -22.49 13.85 6.16
C GLY A 202 -23.53 14.16 7.25
N ASN A 203 -24.00 13.11 7.95
CA ASN A 203 -24.93 13.28 9.08
C ASN A 203 -24.27 14.03 10.26
N LEU A 204 -23.01 13.73 10.58
CA LEU A 204 -22.29 14.41 11.65
C LEU A 204 -22.13 15.90 11.37
N VAL A 205 -21.73 16.27 10.15
CA VAL A 205 -21.58 17.67 9.72
C VAL A 205 -22.92 18.40 9.81
N LYS A 206 -23.99 17.81 9.26
CA LYS A 206 -25.34 18.39 9.29
C LYS A 206 -25.83 18.62 10.72
N ASN A 207 -25.76 17.60 11.59
CA ASN A 207 -26.22 17.70 12.97
C ASN A 207 -25.41 18.73 13.78
N THR A 208 -24.11 18.82 13.52
CA THR A 208 -23.23 19.82 14.16
C THR A 208 -23.56 21.23 13.70
N LEU A 209 -23.80 21.44 12.39
CA LEU A 209 -24.22 22.73 11.85
C LEU A 209 -25.56 23.18 12.45
N GLU A 210 -26.56 22.30 12.48
CA GLU A 210 -27.87 22.59 13.07
C GLU A 210 -27.75 22.93 14.56
N LYS A 211 -26.88 22.23 15.30
CA LYS A 211 -26.59 22.55 16.70
C LYS A 211 -25.99 23.96 16.84
N CYS A 212 -24.95 24.28 16.08
CA CYS A 212 -24.30 25.60 16.12
C CYS A 212 -25.28 26.73 15.73
N GLN A 213 -26.13 26.49 14.72
CA GLN A 213 -27.16 27.47 14.31
C GLN A 213 -28.21 27.69 15.40
N ARG A 214 -28.69 26.63 16.06
CA ARG A 214 -29.60 26.76 17.21
C ARG A 214 -28.94 27.53 18.35
N GLU A 215 -27.74 27.15 18.76
CA GLU A 215 -27.02 27.85 19.83
C GLU A 215 -26.77 29.32 19.49
N ASN A 216 -26.38 29.63 18.25
CA ASN A 216 -26.20 31.01 17.82
C ASN A 216 -27.51 31.79 17.77
N GLY A 217 -28.62 31.16 17.36
CA GLY A 217 -29.94 31.79 17.30
C GLY A 217 -30.62 32.00 18.66
N PHE A 218 -30.26 31.21 19.68
CA PHE A 218 -30.84 31.32 21.02
C PHE A 218 -29.94 32.04 22.03
N ILE A 219 -28.62 31.91 21.92
CA ILE A 219 -27.67 32.30 22.97
C ILE A 219 -26.73 33.41 22.49
N TYR A 220 -26.01 33.19 21.39
CA TYR A 220 -24.82 33.99 21.09
C TYR A 220 -25.07 35.19 20.18
N PHE A 221 -26.00 35.07 19.21
CA PHE A 221 -26.31 36.10 18.21
C PHE A 221 -25.07 36.66 17.49
N GLN A 222 -24.04 35.83 17.30
CA GLN A 222 -22.80 36.20 16.64
C GLN A 222 -23.01 36.26 15.13
N LYS A 223 -22.35 37.22 14.47
CA LYS A 223 -22.28 37.28 13.01
C LYS A 223 -21.42 36.13 12.50
N VAL A 224 -21.93 35.39 11.53
CA VAL A 224 -21.18 34.33 10.85
C VAL A 224 -20.16 34.99 9.92
N PRO A 225 -18.86 34.71 10.06
CA PRO A 225 -17.84 35.22 9.15
C PRO A 225 -18.10 34.75 7.71
N THR A 226 -17.80 35.61 6.73
CA THR A 226 -17.94 35.29 5.30
C THR A 226 -16.84 34.36 4.79
N GLU A 227 -15.68 34.38 5.44
CA GLU A 227 -14.52 33.56 5.06
C GLU A 227 -14.36 32.38 6.03
N ALA A 228 -14.01 31.22 5.48
CA ALA A 228 -13.67 30.05 6.27
C ALA A 228 -12.36 30.28 7.04
N PRO A 229 -12.23 29.75 8.26
CA PRO A 229 -10.98 29.88 9.02
C PRO A 229 -9.83 29.17 8.28
N GLN A 230 -8.66 29.80 8.25
CA GLN A 230 -7.43 29.15 7.81
C GLN A 230 -6.99 28.16 8.89
N LEU A 231 -6.87 26.88 8.54
CA LEU A 231 -6.46 25.83 9.46
C LEU A 231 -4.95 25.65 9.38
N GLU A 232 -4.27 25.87 10.51
CA GLU A 232 -2.88 25.50 10.73
C GLU A 232 -2.81 24.58 11.97
N LEU A 233 -3.39 23.40 11.83
CA LEU A 233 -3.44 22.43 12.93
C LEU A 233 -2.27 21.46 12.83
N LYS A 234 -1.69 21.12 13.97
CA LYS A 234 -0.64 20.11 14.09
C LYS A 234 -1.02 19.10 15.15
N ALA A 235 -1.10 17.83 14.76
CA ALA A 235 -1.37 16.78 15.73
C ALA A 235 -0.10 16.50 16.55
N VAL A 236 -0.19 16.64 17.88
CA VAL A 236 0.95 16.37 18.78
C VAL A 236 1.09 14.88 19.08
N TYR A 237 0.00 14.12 19.02
CA TYR A 237 -0.06 12.70 19.32
C TYR A 237 -0.89 11.97 18.26
N GLY A 238 -0.62 10.67 18.08
CA GLY A 238 -1.44 9.81 17.21
C GLY A 238 -1.13 9.91 15.72
N LEU A 239 -0.04 10.58 15.31
CA LEU A 239 0.43 10.53 13.93
C LEU A 239 0.95 9.13 13.59
N VAL A 240 0.55 8.62 12.44
CA VAL A 240 0.89 7.29 11.98
C VAL A 240 2.26 7.28 11.30
N GLU A 241 3.17 6.49 11.86
CA GLU A 241 4.46 6.19 11.25
C GLU A 241 4.50 4.76 10.68
N PRO A 242 5.21 4.53 9.56
CA PRO A 242 5.44 3.18 9.05
C PRO A 242 6.13 2.28 10.09
N VAL A 243 5.73 1.02 10.15
CA VAL A 243 6.44 0.03 11.00
C VAL A 243 7.74 -0.35 10.29
N PRO A 244 8.92 -0.25 10.93
CA PRO A 244 10.17 -0.70 10.30
C PRO A 244 10.06 -2.15 9.83
N PHE A 245 10.51 -2.40 8.60
CA PHE A 245 10.51 -3.71 7.97
C PHE A 245 11.92 -4.05 7.55
N GLU A 246 12.29 -5.32 7.74
CA GLU A 246 13.50 -5.92 7.22
C GLU A 246 13.13 -7.31 6.67
N PHE A 247 13.80 -7.72 5.61
CA PHE A 247 13.71 -9.09 5.13
C PHE A 247 14.31 -10.06 6.16
N PRO A 248 13.87 -11.33 6.21
CA PRO A 248 14.52 -12.34 7.06
C PRO A 248 15.99 -12.49 6.67
N PRO A 249 16.87 -13.07 7.50
CA PRO A 249 18.23 -13.41 7.04
C PRO A 249 18.21 -14.48 5.95
N THR A 250 19.32 -14.62 5.22
CA THR A 250 19.54 -15.72 4.27
C THR A 250 19.34 -17.06 4.98
N SER A 251 18.62 -17.96 4.33
CA SER A 251 18.30 -19.28 4.88
C SER A 251 19.56 -20.11 5.14
N VAL A 252 19.57 -20.85 6.25
CA VAL A 252 20.64 -21.80 6.62
C VAL A 252 20.84 -22.94 5.61
N HIS A 253 19.89 -23.14 4.70
CA HIS A 253 20.01 -24.12 3.61
C HIS A 253 21.01 -23.69 2.54
N TRP A 254 21.38 -22.40 2.49
CA TRP A 254 22.46 -21.93 1.66
C TRP A 254 23.81 -22.16 2.34
N THR A 255 24.52 -23.17 1.86
CA THR A 255 25.89 -23.49 2.28
C THR A 255 26.85 -23.29 1.11
N PRO A 256 28.17 -23.14 1.36
CA PRO A 256 29.17 -23.07 0.30
C PRO A 256 29.11 -24.27 -0.66
N GLU A 257 28.81 -25.46 -0.15
CA GLU A 257 28.66 -26.69 -0.94
C GLU A 257 27.43 -26.62 -1.85
N THR A 258 26.29 -26.20 -1.31
CA THR A 258 25.06 -26.00 -2.09
C THR A 258 25.29 -24.95 -3.18
N LEU A 259 25.96 -23.84 -2.87
CA LEU A 259 26.24 -22.77 -3.82
C LEU A 259 27.27 -23.22 -4.89
N ALA A 260 28.27 -24.02 -4.51
CA ALA A 260 29.24 -24.59 -5.44
C ALA A 260 28.60 -25.55 -6.45
N ALA A 261 27.54 -26.27 -6.06
CA ALA A 261 26.81 -27.17 -6.95
C ALA A 261 26.09 -26.46 -8.11
N PHE A 262 25.83 -25.15 -8.01
CA PHE A 262 25.35 -24.36 -9.15
C PHE A 262 26.49 -24.03 -10.12
N ASP A 263 26.67 -24.87 -11.13
CA ASP A 263 27.62 -24.67 -12.23
C ASP A 263 27.01 -23.83 -13.36
N LEU A 264 27.42 -22.57 -13.44
CA LEU A 264 26.93 -21.62 -14.45
C LEU A 264 27.48 -21.89 -15.87
N THR A 265 28.46 -22.79 -16.02
CA THR A 265 29.02 -23.15 -17.33
C THR A 265 28.19 -24.21 -18.05
N GLN A 266 27.40 -24.99 -17.29
CA GLN A 266 26.49 -26.02 -17.79
C GLN A 266 25.05 -25.53 -17.93
N ARG A 267 24.87 -24.26 -18.36
CA ARG A 267 23.53 -23.78 -18.73
C ARG A 267 22.95 -24.74 -19.77
N PRO A 268 21.73 -25.27 -19.57
CA PRO A 268 21.03 -26.00 -20.62
C PRO A 268 21.08 -25.15 -21.89
N LYS A 269 21.59 -25.71 -23.00
CA LYS A 269 21.56 -25.05 -24.31
C LYS A 269 20.13 -24.53 -24.50
N ASP A 270 20.01 -23.23 -24.74
CA ASP A 270 18.78 -22.49 -24.90
C ASP A 270 17.60 -23.40 -25.29
N ASP A 271 16.54 -23.39 -24.47
CA ASP A 271 15.23 -23.33 -25.07
C ASP A 271 15.21 -22.05 -25.90
N SER A 272 15.73 -22.15 -27.13
CA SER A 272 15.49 -21.24 -28.24
C SER A 272 14.03 -21.39 -28.66
N ALA A 273 13.12 -21.41 -27.68
CA ALA A 273 11.74 -21.09 -27.89
C ALA A 273 11.76 -19.63 -28.32
N LYS A 274 11.51 -19.41 -29.62
CA LYS A 274 11.01 -18.14 -30.16
C LYS A 274 10.18 -17.46 -29.08
N PRO A 275 10.32 -16.14 -28.82
CA PRO A 275 9.49 -15.45 -27.84
C PRO A 275 8.05 -15.88 -28.09
N LYS A 276 7.51 -16.71 -27.17
CA LYS A 276 6.12 -17.13 -27.27
C LYS A 276 5.33 -15.82 -27.31
N PRO A 277 4.39 -15.65 -28.26
CA PRO A 277 3.58 -14.45 -28.32
C PRO A 277 3.07 -14.17 -26.90
N GLU A 278 3.25 -12.93 -26.45
CA GLU A 278 2.97 -12.46 -25.10
C GLU A 278 1.69 -13.11 -24.57
N GLU A 279 1.86 -14.19 -23.79
CA GLU A 279 0.71 -14.93 -23.31
C GLU A 279 0.12 -14.05 -22.21
N VAL A 280 -1.02 -13.44 -22.54
CA VAL A 280 -1.82 -12.63 -21.62
C VAL A 280 -1.99 -13.43 -20.35
N VAL A 281 -1.38 -12.96 -19.25
CA VAL A 281 -1.51 -13.60 -17.95
C VAL A 281 -2.99 -13.55 -17.60
N LYS A 282 -3.67 -14.71 -17.69
CA LYS A 282 -5.09 -14.79 -17.39
C LYS A 282 -5.25 -14.45 -15.91
N PRO A 283 -6.09 -13.46 -15.55
CA PRO A 283 -6.34 -13.14 -14.15
C PRO A 283 -6.80 -14.39 -13.42
N VAL A 284 -6.21 -14.66 -12.26
CA VAL A 284 -6.87 -15.54 -11.30
C VAL A 284 -8.16 -14.84 -10.93
N LYS A 285 -9.31 -15.44 -11.28
CA LYS A 285 -10.60 -14.94 -10.79
C LYS A 285 -10.57 -15.04 -9.28
N GLU A 286 -10.38 -13.91 -8.62
CA GLU A 286 -10.68 -13.79 -7.21
C GLU A 286 -12.13 -14.28 -7.02
N PRO A 287 -12.41 -15.15 -6.04
CA PRO A 287 -13.78 -15.60 -5.81
C PRO A 287 -14.65 -14.37 -5.56
N ASP A 288 -15.73 -14.25 -6.34
CA ASP A 288 -16.69 -13.15 -6.22
C ASP A 288 -17.12 -13.03 -4.75
N ILE A 289 -16.68 -11.96 -4.09
CA ILE A 289 -17.28 -11.52 -2.84
C ILE A 289 -18.67 -11.06 -3.25
N LYS A 290 -19.69 -11.90 -2.97
CA LYS A 290 -21.08 -11.56 -3.26
C LYS A 290 -21.32 -10.13 -2.74
N PRO A 291 -21.87 -9.23 -3.57
CA PRO A 291 -22.10 -7.85 -3.16
C PRO A 291 -23.07 -7.84 -1.98
N GLN A 292 -22.56 -7.62 -0.77
CA GLN A 292 -23.33 -7.04 0.31
C GLN A 292 -23.43 -5.55 0.01
N LYS A 293 -24.65 -5.01 0.06
CA LYS A 293 -25.01 -3.67 -0.44
C LYS A 293 -24.25 -2.51 0.20
N ASP A 294 -23.44 -2.73 1.24
CA ASP A 294 -22.97 -1.67 2.13
C ASP A 294 -21.46 -1.74 2.49
N THR A 295 -20.66 -2.66 1.95
CA THR A 295 -19.23 -2.80 2.34
C THR A 295 -18.32 -1.92 1.48
N GLY A 296 -17.67 -0.96 2.12
CA GLY A 296 -17.13 0.24 1.47
C GLY A 296 -15.61 0.36 1.34
N CYS A 297 -14.85 -0.72 1.37
CA CYS A 297 -13.41 -0.64 1.10
C CYS A 297 -12.91 -1.95 0.46
N TYR A 298 -12.66 -1.90 -0.84
CA TYR A 298 -11.96 -2.96 -1.57
C TYR A 298 -10.86 -2.27 -2.37
N ILE A 299 -9.62 -2.42 -1.93
CA ILE A 299 -8.47 -1.99 -2.71
C ILE A 299 -8.13 -3.15 -3.66
N SER A 300 -8.24 -2.90 -4.96
CA SER A 300 -7.69 -3.78 -6.00
C SER A 300 -6.19 -3.53 -6.15
#